data_AF-A0A821FZY1-F1
#
_entry.id   AF-A0A821FZY1-F1
#
_cell.length_a   1.000
_cell.length_b   1.000
_cell.length_c   1.000
_cell.angle_alpha   90.00
_cell.angle_beta   90.00
_cell.angle_gamma   90.00
#
_symmetry.space_group_name_H-M   'P 1'
#
loop_
_entity.id
_entity.type
_entity.pdbx_description
1 polymer ?
#
loop_
_entity_poly.entity_id
_entity_poly.type
_entity_poly.pdbx_seq_one_letter_code
_entity_poly.pdbx_strand_id
1 'polypeptide(L)'
;LSDSKTEHVPGLLPLVPGMPVILTQNIAIELGLINGMNGIFRQLVYEEDPVSTDALSETFPNNTRYIRRPLYALIEIVRSKIECNFEYLQSNLVPIPLMEQIFRINIADVLPKDKKLKSNRKVISSIKRRALSLVPAYCITTHKSQGQTLCNVVIDLQLPNETDDIAAIYVPLSRVKRLADLIILRYFDYTILTMKPSKSQLAEIERLDKPYLGTQNRFIKWF
;
A
#
# COMPACT_ATOMS: atom_id res chain seq x y z
N LEU A 1 -2.59 -12.17 14.45
CA LEU A 1 -1.50 -12.50 13.50
C LEU A 1 -1.19 -11.23 12.74
N SER A 2 0.07 -10.96 12.42
CA SER A 2 0.43 -9.82 11.57
C SER A 2 -0.04 -10.08 10.14
N ASP A 3 -0.38 -9.01 9.41
CA ASP A 3 -0.83 -9.10 8.02
C ASP A 3 0.22 -9.78 7.11
N SER A 4 1.51 -9.61 7.41
CA SER A 4 2.61 -10.30 6.71
C SER A 4 2.54 -11.83 6.78
N LYS A 5 1.90 -12.39 7.81
CA LYS A 5 1.72 -13.85 7.97
C LYS A 5 0.40 -14.34 7.35
N THR A 6 -0.42 -13.43 6.84
CA THR A 6 -1.73 -13.72 6.25
C THR A 6 -1.82 -13.21 4.81
N GLU A 7 -0.70 -13.23 4.08
CA GLU A 7 -0.58 -12.76 2.69
C GLU A 7 -1.13 -11.33 2.50
N HIS A 8 -0.92 -10.48 3.50
CA HIS A 8 -1.40 -9.09 3.55
C HIS A 8 -2.93 -8.94 3.51
N VAL A 9 -3.69 -10.02 3.78
CA VAL A 9 -5.12 -9.93 3.98
C VAL A 9 -5.38 -9.48 5.42
N PRO A 10 -5.97 -8.31 5.65
CA PRO A 10 -6.20 -7.81 6.99
C PRO A 10 -7.23 -8.68 7.72
N GLY A 11 -7.08 -8.78 9.05
CA GLY A 11 -8.10 -9.41 9.92
C GLY A 11 -9.32 -8.52 10.14
N LEU A 12 -9.11 -7.21 10.11
CA LEU A 12 -10.12 -6.17 10.22
C LEU A 12 -9.82 -5.10 9.17
N LEU A 13 -10.80 -4.73 8.35
CA LEU A 13 -10.65 -3.70 7.34
C LEU A 13 -11.50 -2.47 7.73
N PRO A 14 -10.90 -1.40 8.29
CA PRO A 14 -11.63 -0.19 8.60
C PRO A 14 -12.00 0.53 7.29
N LEU A 15 -13.28 0.88 7.16
CA LEU A 15 -13.82 1.56 5.98
C LEU A 15 -14.62 2.80 6.40
N VAL A 16 -14.28 3.94 5.82
CA VAL A 16 -14.97 5.22 6.00
C VAL A 16 -15.31 5.78 4.63
N PRO A 17 -16.58 6.08 4.32
CA PRO A 17 -16.95 6.70 3.05
C PRO A 17 -16.08 7.91 2.72
N GLY A 18 -15.57 7.96 1.49
CA GLY A 18 -14.64 8.99 1.01
C GLY A 18 -13.15 8.67 1.21
N MET A 19 -12.80 7.58 1.90
CA MET A 19 -11.39 7.23 2.08
C MET A 19 -10.74 6.74 0.78
N PRO A 20 -9.46 7.09 0.53
CA PRO A 20 -8.68 6.48 -0.52
C PRO A 20 -8.41 5.01 -0.18
N VAL A 21 -8.59 4.15 -1.17
CA VAL A 21 -8.28 2.72 -1.10
C VAL A 21 -7.47 2.31 -2.33
N ILE A 22 -6.73 1.22 -2.18
CA ILE A 22 -5.99 0.61 -3.28
C ILE A 22 -6.41 -0.86 -3.41
N LEU A 23 -6.59 -1.32 -4.65
CA LEU A 23 -6.83 -2.73 -4.94
C LEU A 23 -5.57 -3.53 -4.67
N THR A 24 -5.69 -4.66 -4.00
CA THR A 24 -4.56 -5.54 -3.68
C THR A 24 -4.42 -6.74 -4.62
N GLN A 25 -5.37 -6.92 -5.54
CA GLN A 25 -5.40 -8.04 -6.48
C GLN A 25 -5.88 -7.60 -7.85
N ASN A 26 -5.51 -8.38 -8.87
CA ASN A 26 -6.08 -8.27 -10.20
C ASN A 26 -7.47 -8.90 -10.18
N ILE A 27 -8.51 -8.11 -10.47
CA ILE A 27 -9.90 -8.57 -10.49
C ILE A 27 -10.38 -8.72 -11.92
N ALA A 28 -10.18 -7.67 -12.74
CA ALA A 28 -10.57 -7.62 -14.14
C ALA A 28 -9.57 -6.73 -14.88
N ILE A 29 -8.52 -7.34 -15.42
CA ILE A 29 -7.38 -6.64 -16.04
C ILE A 29 -7.84 -5.86 -17.28
N GLU A 30 -8.79 -6.44 -18.02
CA GLU A 30 -9.45 -5.88 -19.20
C GLU A 30 -10.22 -4.60 -18.89
N LEU A 31 -10.76 -4.47 -17.67
CA LEU A 31 -11.41 -3.26 -17.17
C LEU A 31 -10.42 -2.31 -16.48
N GLY A 32 -9.14 -2.68 -16.44
CA GLY A 32 -8.10 -1.95 -15.72
C GLY A 32 -8.09 -2.17 -14.20
N LEU A 33 -8.95 -3.04 -13.65
CA LEU A 33 -9.02 -3.35 -12.22
C LEU A 33 -7.86 -4.27 -11.80
N ILE A 34 -6.69 -3.64 -11.66
CA ILE A 34 -5.42 -4.32 -11.35
C ILE A 34 -4.94 -4.00 -9.94
N ASN A 35 -4.08 -4.86 -9.41
CA ASN A 35 -3.37 -4.62 -8.16
C ASN A 35 -2.59 -3.30 -8.24
N GLY A 36 -2.75 -2.44 -7.23
CA GLY A 36 -2.16 -1.12 -7.17
C GLY A 36 -3.06 -0.01 -7.71
N MET A 37 -4.24 -0.32 -8.24
CA MET A 37 -5.19 0.69 -8.69
C MET A 37 -5.79 1.43 -7.48
N ASN A 38 -5.69 2.76 -7.49
CA ASN A 38 -6.31 3.62 -6.49
C ASN A 38 -7.78 3.90 -6.83
N GLY A 39 -8.60 4.02 -5.79
CA GLY A 39 -9.98 4.46 -5.87
C GLY A 39 -10.43 5.13 -4.58
N ILE A 40 -11.65 5.64 -4.58
CA ILE A 40 -12.29 6.23 -3.41
C ILE A 40 -13.40 5.28 -2.96
N PHE A 41 -13.34 4.80 -1.73
CA PHE A 41 -14.39 3.97 -1.17
C PHE A 41 -15.66 4.81 -0.94
N ARG A 42 -16.80 4.35 -1.48
CA ARG A 42 -18.08 5.05 -1.36
C ARG A 42 -19.03 4.36 -0.41
N GLN A 43 -19.22 3.06 -0.56
CA GLN A 43 -20.20 2.32 0.21
C GLN A 43 -19.82 0.84 0.34
N LEU A 44 -20.16 0.25 1.49
CA LEU A 44 -20.15 -1.19 1.68
C LEU A 44 -21.59 -1.71 1.54
N VAL A 45 -21.78 -2.71 0.70
CA VAL A 45 -23.04 -3.46 0.61
C VAL A 45 -22.86 -4.76 1.38
N TYR A 46 -23.80 -5.06 2.27
CA TYR A 46 -23.74 -6.19 3.19
C TYR A 46 -25.14 -6.67 3.55
N GLU A 47 -25.24 -7.91 4.01
CA GLU A 47 -26.47 -8.44 4.59
C GLU A 47 -26.62 -7.93 6.03
N GLU A 48 -27.81 -7.51 6.42
CA GLU A 48 -28.09 -7.12 7.79
C GLU A 48 -28.09 -8.35 8.70
N ASP A 49 -26.98 -8.57 9.41
CA ASP A 49 -26.96 -9.46 10.57
C ASP A 49 -27.56 -8.73 11.78
N PRO A 50 -28.22 -9.45 12.72
CA PRO A 50 -28.46 -8.94 14.06
C PRO A 50 -27.11 -8.72 14.75
N VAL A 51 -26.60 -7.49 14.69
CA VAL A 51 -25.26 -7.15 15.19
C VAL A 51 -25.25 -7.23 16.72
N SER A 52 -24.39 -8.08 17.28
CA SER A 52 -23.93 -7.88 18.66
C SER A 52 -23.03 -6.66 18.70
N THR A 53 -23.45 -5.64 19.43
CA THR A 53 -22.67 -4.42 19.75
C THR A 53 -21.47 -4.69 20.65
N ASP A 54 -21.23 -5.95 21.02
CA ASP A 54 -20.38 -6.34 22.15
C ASP A 54 -18.88 -6.40 21.85
N ALA A 55 -18.45 -6.06 20.64
CA ALA A 55 -17.03 -5.88 20.33
C ALA A 55 -16.62 -4.43 20.55
N LEU A 56 -16.78 -3.93 21.78
CA LEU A 56 -16.27 -2.62 22.19
C LEU A 56 -14.73 -2.69 22.25
N SER A 57 -14.10 -2.50 21.10
CA SER A 57 -12.70 -2.11 21.05
C SER A 57 -12.64 -0.62 21.38
N GLU A 58 -11.97 -0.25 22.49
CA GLU A 58 -11.69 1.15 22.85
C GLU A 58 -10.96 1.95 21.75
N THR A 59 -10.47 1.25 20.71
CA THR A 59 -9.69 1.82 19.62
C THR A 59 -10.57 2.51 18.56
N PHE A 60 -11.85 2.17 18.45
CA PHE A 60 -12.73 2.71 17.40
C PHE A 60 -13.84 3.60 17.97
N PRO A 61 -14.30 4.63 17.22
CA PRO A 61 -15.39 5.49 17.66
C PRO A 61 -16.68 4.72 17.98
N ASN A 62 -17.48 5.22 18.92
CA ASN A 62 -18.72 4.56 19.39
C ASN A 62 -19.76 4.33 18.28
N ASN A 63 -19.70 5.06 17.16
CA ASN A 63 -20.58 4.90 16.01
C ASN A 63 -20.06 3.87 14.97
N THR A 64 -19.02 3.10 15.30
CA THR A 64 -18.46 2.08 14.42
C THR A 64 -19.40 0.88 14.31
N ARG A 65 -19.82 0.54 13.09
CA ARG A 65 -20.61 -0.66 12.79
C ARG A 65 -19.69 -1.81 12.38
N TYR A 66 -19.70 -2.90 13.14
CA TYR A 66 -18.94 -4.10 12.82
C TYR A 66 -19.74 -5.00 11.86
N ILE A 67 -19.24 -5.16 10.64
CA ILE A 67 -19.88 -5.98 9.59
C ILE A 67 -19.10 -7.29 9.41
N ARG A 68 -19.79 -8.43 9.55
CA ARG A 68 -19.20 -9.77 9.34
C ARG A 68 -19.47 -10.35 7.96
N ARG A 69 -20.57 -9.95 7.32
CA ARG A 69 -21.03 -10.50 6.03
C ARG A 69 -21.16 -9.40 4.95
N PRO A 70 -20.05 -8.82 4.48
CA PRO A 70 -20.10 -7.95 3.33
C PRO A 70 -20.35 -8.74 2.04
N LEU A 71 -21.04 -8.13 1.09
CA LEU A 71 -21.32 -8.66 -0.25
C LEU A 71 -20.36 -8.10 -1.29
N TYR A 72 -20.18 -6.78 -1.32
CA TYR A 72 -19.22 -6.07 -2.17
C TYR A 72 -19.01 -4.63 -1.67
N ALA A 73 -17.94 -3.98 -2.13
CA ALA A 73 -17.69 -2.56 -1.88
C ALA A 73 -17.83 -1.76 -3.18
N LEU A 74 -18.52 -0.62 -3.14
CA LEU A 74 -18.58 0.32 -4.25
C LEU A 74 -17.39 1.28 -4.17
N ILE A 75 -16.54 1.22 -5.20
CA ILE A 75 -15.33 2.04 -5.32
C ILE A 75 -15.46 2.96 -6.52
N GLU A 76 -15.17 4.23 -6.33
CA GLU A 76 -15.04 5.19 -7.41
C GLU A 76 -13.61 5.21 -7.97
N ILE A 77 -13.47 5.06 -9.28
CA ILE A 77 -12.17 5.00 -9.96
C ILE A 77 -12.03 6.20 -10.89
N VAL A 78 -11.27 7.21 -10.43
CA VAL A 78 -11.10 8.52 -11.09
C VAL A 78 -10.42 8.43 -12.47
N ARG A 79 -9.68 7.35 -12.75
CA ARG A 79 -8.98 7.12 -14.02
C ARG A 79 -9.33 5.75 -14.63
N SER A 80 -10.61 5.45 -14.72
CA SER A 80 -11.04 4.22 -15.37
C SER A 80 -10.91 4.35 -16.89
N LYS A 81 -10.43 3.30 -17.57
CA LYS A 81 -10.66 3.10 -19.02
C LYS A 81 -12.03 2.46 -19.28
N ILE A 82 -12.88 2.46 -18.26
CA ILE A 82 -14.15 1.75 -18.25
C ILE A 82 -15.14 2.65 -18.99
N GLU A 83 -15.21 2.49 -20.30
CA GLU A 83 -16.26 3.06 -21.16
C GLU A 83 -17.60 2.33 -20.98
N CYS A 84 -17.78 1.63 -19.86
CA CYS A 84 -19.00 0.88 -19.56
C CYS A 84 -19.96 1.80 -18.81
N ASN A 85 -20.90 2.42 -19.52
CA ASN A 85 -22.11 2.95 -18.90
C ASN A 85 -22.91 1.74 -18.40
N PHE A 86 -22.69 1.32 -17.16
CA PHE A 86 -23.61 0.41 -16.49
C PHE A 86 -24.94 1.16 -16.36
N GLU A 87 -26.02 0.66 -16.97
CA GLU A 87 -27.31 1.36 -17.13
C GLU A 87 -27.90 1.94 -15.83
N TYR A 88 -27.48 1.43 -14.67
CA TYR A 88 -27.98 1.82 -13.34
C TYR A 88 -26.91 2.39 -12.39
N LEU A 89 -25.67 2.56 -12.83
CA LEU A 89 -24.57 2.96 -11.96
C LEU A 89 -23.91 4.23 -12.48
N GLN A 90 -23.66 5.20 -11.59
CA GLN A 90 -23.00 6.44 -11.99
C GLN A 90 -21.62 6.13 -12.59
N SER A 91 -21.31 6.81 -13.69
CA SER A 91 -20.03 6.71 -14.40
C SER A 91 -18.88 6.77 -13.37
N ASN A 92 -18.01 5.76 -13.38
CA ASN A 92 -16.85 5.54 -12.50
C ASN A 92 -17.04 4.77 -11.19
N LEU A 93 -18.25 4.35 -10.81
CA LEU A 93 -18.42 3.42 -9.69
C LEU A 93 -18.25 1.97 -10.16
N VAL A 94 -17.51 1.18 -9.40
CA VAL A 94 -17.25 -0.22 -9.70
C VAL A 94 -17.49 -1.07 -8.45
N PRO A 95 -18.33 -2.12 -8.54
CA PRO A 95 -18.49 -3.06 -7.44
C PRO A 95 -17.28 -3.99 -7.34
N ILE A 96 -16.62 -3.96 -6.19
CA ILE A 96 -15.49 -4.83 -5.85
C ILE A 96 -16.01 -6.01 -5.01
N PRO A 97 -16.03 -7.24 -5.56
CA PRO A 97 -16.51 -8.40 -4.83
C PRO A 97 -15.52 -8.85 -3.77
N LEU A 98 -15.98 -9.70 -2.85
CA LEU A 98 -15.08 -10.42 -1.96
C LEU A 98 -14.31 -11.48 -2.75
N MET A 99 -13.01 -11.54 -2.53
CA MET A 99 -12.12 -12.54 -3.10
C MET A 99 -11.72 -13.57 -2.03
N GLU A 100 -11.52 -14.80 -2.47
CA GLU A 100 -11.01 -15.87 -1.61
C GLU A 100 -9.50 -15.95 -1.73
N GLN A 101 -8.82 -15.94 -0.58
CA GLN A 101 -7.38 -16.09 -0.50
C GLN A 101 -7.04 -17.22 0.46
N ILE A 102 -6.04 -18.01 0.08
CA ILE A 102 -5.55 -19.14 0.88
C ILE A 102 -4.13 -18.81 1.32
N PHE A 103 -3.91 -18.83 2.63
CA PHE A 103 -2.60 -18.63 3.21
C PHE A 103 -2.28 -19.75 4.20
N ARG A 104 -0.99 -20.09 4.30
CA ARG A 104 -0.50 -21.16 5.16
C ARG A 104 0.09 -20.59 6.42
N ILE A 105 -0.36 -21.07 7.57
CA ILE A 105 0.18 -20.70 8.87
C ILE A 105 0.81 -21.90 9.57
N ASN A 106 1.91 -21.66 10.27
CA ASN A 106 2.43 -22.63 11.22
C ASN A 106 1.65 -22.50 12.53
N ILE A 107 0.99 -23.57 12.99
CA ILE A 107 0.18 -23.54 14.21
C ILE A 107 1.03 -23.14 15.44
N ALA A 108 2.31 -23.51 15.44
CA ALA A 108 3.24 -23.16 16.52
C ALA A 108 3.45 -21.65 16.69
N ASP A 109 3.23 -20.85 15.63
CA ASP A 109 3.37 -19.39 15.65
C ASP A 109 2.13 -18.68 16.21
N VAL A 110 1.00 -19.39 16.32
CA VAL A 110 -0.30 -18.85 16.76
C VAL A 110 -0.63 -19.27 18.19
N LEU A 111 -0.11 -20.41 18.64
CA LEU A 111 -0.34 -20.92 20.00
C LEU A 111 0.31 -20.01 21.07
N PRO A 112 -0.37 -19.75 22.20
CA PRO A 112 0.22 -19.10 23.36
C PRO A 112 1.48 -19.84 23.81
N LYS A 113 2.48 -19.09 24.31
CA LYS A 113 3.79 -19.63 24.70
C LYS A 113 3.67 -20.81 25.70
N ASP A 114 2.61 -20.83 26.51
CA ASP A 114 2.36 -21.85 27.54
C ASP A 114 1.84 -23.20 27.00
N LYS A 115 1.37 -23.24 25.74
CA LYS A 115 0.89 -24.46 25.05
C LYS A 115 1.75 -24.82 23.84
N LYS A 116 3.00 -24.38 23.79
CA LYS A 116 3.93 -24.82 22.75
C LYS A 116 4.15 -26.33 22.88
N LEU A 117 3.63 -27.06 21.90
CA LEU A 117 3.82 -28.51 21.80
C LEU A 117 5.33 -28.79 21.74
N LYS A 118 5.86 -29.63 22.63
CA LYS A 118 7.28 -30.07 22.66
C LYS A 118 7.72 -30.86 21.41
N SER A 119 6.87 -30.94 20.39
CA SER A 119 7.13 -31.66 19.16
C SER A 119 7.71 -30.72 18.12
N ASN A 120 8.88 -31.08 17.57
CA ASN A 120 9.57 -30.34 16.51
C ASN A 120 8.87 -30.45 15.13
N ARG A 121 7.64 -30.98 15.07
CA ARG A 121 6.87 -31.12 13.84
C ARG A 121 6.17 -29.80 13.51
N LYS A 122 6.60 -29.15 12.43
CA LYS A 122 5.88 -28.02 11.82
C LYS A 122 4.52 -28.52 11.34
N VAL A 123 3.47 -28.27 12.11
CA VAL A 123 2.09 -28.49 11.65
C VAL A 123 1.66 -27.23 10.89
N ILE A 124 1.57 -27.36 9.58
CA ILE A 124 1.16 -26.27 8.68
C ILE A 124 -0.34 -26.44 8.41
N SER A 125 -1.12 -25.41 8.75
CA SER A 125 -2.54 -25.34 8.41
C SER A 125 -2.76 -24.37 7.25
N SER A 126 -3.58 -24.81 6.29
CA SER A 126 -4.05 -23.96 5.21
C SER A 126 -5.35 -23.28 5.65
N ILE A 127 -5.36 -21.95 5.70
CA ILE A 127 -6.54 -21.16 6.04
C ILE A 127 -7.05 -20.48 4.76
N LYS A 128 -8.33 -20.64 4.50
CA LYS A 128 -9.04 -19.91 3.45
C LYS A 128 -9.79 -18.75 4.09
N ARG A 129 -9.60 -17.53 3.57
CA ARG A 129 -10.31 -16.33 4.01
C ARG A 129 -10.98 -15.67 2.81
N ARG A 130 -12.23 -15.26 2.99
CA ARG A 130 -12.98 -14.46 2.02
C ARG A 130 -13.01 -13.02 2.52
N ALA A 131 -12.46 -12.09 1.75
CA ALA A 131 -12.31 -10.68 2.15
C ALA A 131 -12.34 -9.75 0.93
N LEU A 132 -12.57 -8.46 1.16
CA LEU A 132 -12.41 -7.45 0.12
C LEU A 132 -10.92 -7.27 -0.20
N SER A 133 -10.58 -7.28 -1.49
CA SER A 133 -9.21 -7.04 -1.97
C SER A 133 -8.87 -5.55 -2.00
N LEU A 134 -9.05 -4.89 -0.86
CA LEU A 134 -8.88 -3.45 -0.67
C LEU A 134 -8.09 -3.19 0.61
N VAL A 135 -7.22 -2.18 0.57
CA VAL A 135 -6.58 -1.62 1.78
C VAL A 135 -6.63 -0.10 1.75
N PRO A 136 -6.61 0.56 2.92
CA PRO A 136 -6.51 2.02 2.99
C PRO A 136 -5.27 2.53 2.25
N ALA A 137 -5.42 3.62 1.50
CA ALA A 137 -4.37 4.20 0.67
C ALA A 137 -4.01 5.64 1.07
N TYR A 138 -4.06 5.95 2.37
CA TYR A 138 -3.62 7.26 2.89
C TYR A 138 -2.10 7.44 2.84
N CYS A 139 -1.36 6.33 2.95
CA CYS A 139 0.10 6.34 2.97
C CYS A 139 0.62 5.37 1.91
N ILE A 140 1.70 5.77 1.24
CA ILE A 140 2.46 4.90 0.34
C ILE A 140 3.87 4.79 0.89
N THR A 141 4.45 3.59 0.83
CA THR A 141 5.85 3.43 1.23
C THR A 141 6.77 4.07 0.20
N THR A 142 7.93 4.54 0.64
CA THR A 142 8.96 5.10 -0.23
C THR A 142 9.25 4.20 -1.44
N HIS A 143 9.43 2.91 -1.21
CA HIS A 143 9.71 1.93 -2.28
C HIS A 143 8.56 1.83 -3.29
N LYS A 144 7.30 1.85 -2.84
CA LYS A 144 6.14 1.80 -3.75
C LYS A 144 5.96 3.10 -4.54
N SER A 145 6.42 4.23 -4.01
CA SER A 145 6.37 5.53 -4.71
C SER A 145 7.46 5.69 -5.78
N GLN A 146 8.47 4.81 -5.82
CA GLN A 146 9.59 4.93 -6.74
C GLN A 146 9.14 4.93 -8.20
N GLY A 147 9.65 5.88 -8.98
CA GLY A 147 9.27 6.06 -10.39
C GLY A 147 7.95 6.80 -10.60
N GLN A 148 7.18 7.08 -9.55
CA GLN A 148 5.95 7.86 -9.65
C GLN A 148 6.23 9.36 -9.50
N THR A 149 5.44 10.19 -10.18
CA THR A 149 5.35 11.63 -9.90
C THR A 149 4.02 11.92 -9.22
N LEU A 150 4.09 12.44 -8.01
CA LEU A 150 2.95 12.75 -7.15
C LEU A 150 2.67 14.26 -7.18
N CYS A 151 1.40 14.63 -7.07
CA CYS A 151 0.99 16.03 -7.17
C CYS A 151 1.31 16.81 -5.89
N ASN A 152 0.91 16.28 -4.74
CA ASN A 152 1.19 16.83 -3.41
C ASN A 152 1.57 15.67 -2.49
N VAL A 153 2.58 15.84 -1.64
CA VAL A 153 3.07 14.76 -0.77
C VAL A 153 3.38 15.30 0.62
N VAL A 154 2.93 14.55 1.62
CA VAL A 154 3.39 14.69 3.01
C VAL A 154 4.41 13.58 3.25
N ILE A 155 5.63 13.93 3.65
CA ILE A 155 6.72 12.97 3.90
C ILE A 155 7.11 12.97 5.37
N ASP A 156 7.48 11.80 5.87
CA ASP A 156 8.09 11.64 7.19
C ASP A 156 9.57 11.31 7.01
N LEU A 157 10.42 12.18 7.52
CA LEU A 157 11.88 12.07 7.43
C LEU A 157 12.52 11.53 8.71
N GLN A 158 11.73 11.22 9.74
CA GLN A 158 12.25 10.54 10.91
C GLN A 158 12.39 9.04 10.59
N LEU A 159 13.56 8.67 10.08
CA LEU A 159 13.90 7.29 9.74
C LEU A 159 13.97 6.43 11.01
N PRO A 160 13.56 5.15 10.95
CA PRO A 160 13.86 4.20 12.00
C PRO A 160 15.37 4.13 12.23
N ASN A 161 15.77 4.07 13.51
CA ASN A 161 17.17 3.85 13.88
C ASN A 161 17.70 2.65 13.07
N GLU A 162 18.90 2.76 12.48
CA GLU A 162 19.60 1.76 11.65
C GLU A 162 19.33 1.79 10.13
N THR A 163 18.54 2.74 9.59
CA THR A 163 18.41 2.89 8.12
C THR A 163 19.33 3.97 7.54
N ASP A 164 20.57 3.59 7.24
CA ASP A 164 21.55 4.45 6.52
C ASP A 164 21.33 4.44 4.99
N ASP A 165 20.07 4.36 4.53
CA ASP A 165 19.77 4.35 3.10
C ASP A 165 19.35 5.74 2.61
N ILE A 166 20.22 6.38 1.83
CA ILE A 166 19.95 7.67 1.17
C ILE A 166 18.73 7.59 0.26
N ALA A 167 18.43 6.42 -0.32
CA ALA A 167 17.24 6.25 -1.13
C ALA A 167 15.96 6.45 -0.31
N ALA A 168 15.97 6.13 0.99
CA ALA A 168 14.84 6.37 1.88
C ALA A 168 14.48 7.86 2.02
N ILE A 169 15.45 8.76 1.79
CA ILE A 169 15.32 10.22 1.89
C ILE A 169 15.12 10.84 0.49
N TYR A 170 15.99 10.48 -0.46
CA TYR A 170 15.99 11.06 -1.80
C TYR A 170 14.76 10.66 -2.61
N VAL A 171 14.31 9.41 -2.53
CA VAL A 171 13.14 8.95 -3.29
C VAL A 171 11.88 9.73 -2.92
N PRO A 172 11.45 9.86 -1.65
CA PRO A 172 10.22 10.59 -1.33
C PRO A 172 10.33 12.09 -1.67
N LEU A 173 11.49 12.72 -1.44
CA LEU A 173 11.73 14.13 -1.79
C LEU A 173 11.62 14.38 -3.30
N SER A 174 12.06 13.44 -4.14
CA SER A 174 12.03 13.55 -5.60
C SER A 174 10.68 13.16 -6.23
N ARG A 175 9.64 12.84 -5.44
CA ARG A 175 8.33 12.47 -6.01
C ARG A 175 7.50 13.67 -6.45
N VAL A 176 7.77 14.86 -5.93
CA VAL A 176 7.06 16.10 -6.29
C VAL A 176 7.82 16.93 -7.32
N LYS A 177 7.09 17.75 -8.10
CA LYS A 177 7.70 18.64 -9.11
C LYS A 177 8.15 19.98 -8.53
N ARG A 178 7.49 20.45 -7.48
CA ARG A 178 7.76 21.77 -6.87
C ARG A 178 7.85 21.60 -5.35
N LEU A 179 8.72 22.40 -4.74
CA LEU A 179 8.87 22.41 -3.28
C LEU A 179 7.58 22.83 -2.56
N ALA A 180 6.77 23.71 -3.16
CA ALA A 180 5.47 24.14 -2.61
C ALA A 180 4.45 23.00 -2.46
N ASP A 181 4.67 21.87 -3.15
CA ASP A 181 3.80 20.70 -3.10
C ASP A 181 4.29 19.63 -2.10
N LEU A 182 5.37 19.92 -1.36
CA LEU A 182 5.97 19.05 -0.35
C LEU A 182 5.72 19.58 1.06
N ILE A 183 5.24 18.71 1.94
CA ILE A 183 5.12 19.00 3.37
C ILE A 183 5.92 17.96 4.14
N ILE A 184 6.71 18.40 5.12
CA ILE A 184 7.42 17.52 6.04
C ILE A 184 6.55 17.38 7.30
N LEU A 185 6.18 16.14 7.64
CA LEU A 185 5.19 15.83 8.67
C LEU A 185 5.60 16.30 10.07
N ARG A 186 6.89 16.20 10.41
CA ARG A 186 7.43 16.49 11.74
C ARG A 186 8.89 16.92 11.66
N TYR A 187 9.39 17.45 12.78
CA TYR A 187 10.81 17.79 12.92
C TYR A 187 11.71 16.57 12.68
N PHE A 188 12.85 16.79 12.05
CA PHE A 188 13.88 15.78 11.77
C PHE A 188 15.27 16.39 11.95
N ASP A 189 16.29 15.55 12.17
CA ASP A 189 17.67 16.02 12.24
C ASP A 189 18.22 16.31 10.84
N TYR A 190 18.74 17.52 10.63
CA TYR A 190 19.30 17.95 9.36
C TYR A 190 20.46 17.07 8.86
N THR A 191 21.16 16.37 9.76
CA THR A 191 22.25 15.45 9.41
C THR A 191 21.85 14.42 8.35
N ILE A 192 20.58 13.99 8.33
CA ILE A 192 20.07 13.01 7.34
C ILE A 192 20.16 13.54 5.90
N LEU A 193 19.97 14.85 5.68
CA LEU A 193 20.05 15.46 4.34
C LEU A 193 21.50 15.56 3.85
N THR A 194 22.46 15.42 4.76
CA THR A 194 23.90 15.46 4.47
C THR A 194 24.53 14.09 4.26
N MET A 195 23.72 13.01 4.32
CA MET A 195 24.19 11.66 4.07
C MET A 195 24.80 11.53 2.67
N LYS A 196 26.01 10.97 2.62
CA LYS A 196 26.77 10.81 1.38
C LYS A 196 26.56 9.41 0.79
N PRO A 197 26.40 9.29 -0.54
CA PRO A 197 26.31 7.99 -1.21
C PRO A 197 27.48 7.09 -0.82
N SER A 198 27.23 5.78 -0.81
CA SER A 198 28.28 4.82 -0.49
C SER A 198 29.44 4.92 -1.49
N LYS A 199 30.63 4.45 -1.11
CA LYS A 199 31.80 4.46 -1.99
C LYS A 199 31.54 3.73 -3.32
N SER A 200 30.76 2.64 -3.29
CA SER A 200 30.39 1.91 -4.50
C SER A 200 29.42 2.69 -5.39
N GLN A 201 28.45 3.39 -4.80
CA GLN A 201 27.55 4.28 -5.55
C GLN A 201 28.31 5.44 -6.20
N LEU A 202 29.25 6.06 -5.49
CA LEU A 202 30.10 7.13 -6.03
C LEU A 202 30.99 6.62 -7.18
N ALA A 203 31.61 5.45 -7.01
CA ALA A 203 32.43 4.85 -8.06
C ALA A 203 31.59 4.52 -9.31
N GLU A 204 30.34 4.09 -9.15
CA GLU A 204 29.44 3.83 -10.26
C GLU A 204 29.01 5.12 -10.98
N ILE A 205 28.73 6.20 -10.23
CA ILE A 205 28.46 7.53 -10.83
C ILE A 205 29.67 7.99 -11.66
N GLU A 206 30.88 7.92 -11.11
CA GLU A 206 32.11 8.30 -11.84
C GLU A 206 32.33 7.41 -13.07
N ARG A 207 32.05 6.11 -12.97
CA ARG A 207 32.14 5.17 -14.09
C ARG A 207 31.15 5.53 -15.21
N LEU A 208 29.94 6.01 -14.87
CA LEU A 208 28.90 6.44 -15.81
C LEU A 208 29.17 7.81 -16.43
N ASP A 209 29.88 8.70 -15.73
CA ASP A 209 30.26 10.01 -16.26
C ASP A 209 31.29 9.91 -17.41
N LYS A 210 32.22 8.95 -17.34
CA LYS A 210 33.23 8.70 -18.39
C LYS A 210 32.60 8.49 -19.78
N PRO A 211 31.66 7.54 -19.98
CA PRO A 211 31.00 7.35 -21.27
C PRO A 211 30.03 8.48 -21.62
N TYR A 212 29.42 9.17 -20.63
CA TYR A 212 28.59 10.36 -20.90
C TYR A 212 29.41 11.47 -21.56
N LEU A 213 30.55 11.84 -20.97
CA LEU A 213 31.47 12.84 -21.52
C LEU A 213 32.05 12.39 -22.87
N GLY A 214 32.39 11.11 -23.00
CA GLY A 214 32.85 10.54 -24.28
C GLY A 214 31.79 10.67 -25.38
N THR A 215 30.52 10.41 -25.05
CA THR A 215 29.38 10.56 -25.96
C THR A 215 29.17 12.02 -26.35
N GLN A 216 29.14 12.93 -25.37
CA GLN A 216 29.00 14.37 -25.63
C GLN A 216 30.08 14.90 -26.57
N ASN A 217 31.35 14.54 -26.32
CA ASN A 217 32.46 14.97 -27.16
C ASN A 217 32.39 14.38 -28.59
N ARG A 218 31.97 13.12 -28.72
CA ARG A 218 31.85 12.45 -30.03
C ARG A 218 30.75 13.05 -30.90
N PHE A 219 29.63 13.45 -30.30
CA PHE A 219 28.45 13.96 -31.01
C PHE A 219 28.30 15.48 -30.93
N ILE A 220 29.32 16.20 -30.46
CA ILE A 220 29.29 17.67 -30.29
C ILE A 220 29.02 18.45 -31.59
N LYS A 221 29.25 17.82 -32.75
CA LYS A 221 28.99 18.41 -34.08
C LYS A 221 27.56 18.21 -34.59
N TRP A 222 26.75 17.42 -33.88
CA TRP A 222 25.38 17.04 -34.26
C TRP A 222 24.32 17.69 -33.36
N PHE A 223 24.76 18.51 -32.40
CA PHE A 223 23.97 19.37 -31.51
C PHE A 223 24.53 20.79 -31.59
#